data_AF-A0AAJ2GDC0-F1
#
_entry.id   AF-A0AAJ2GDC0-F1
#
_cell.length_a   1.000
_cell.length_b   1.000
_cell.length_c   1.000
_cell.angle_alpha   90.00
_cell.angle_beta   90.00
_cell.angle_gamma   90.00
#
_symmetry.space_group_name_H-M   'P 1'
#
loop_
_entity.id
_entity.type
_entity.pdbx_description
1 polymer ?
#
loop_
_entity_poly.entity_id
_entity_poly.type
_entity_poly.pdbx_seq_one_letter_code
_entity_poly.pdbx_strand_id
1 'polypeptide(L)'
;MAQLDVQQKLAILADAAKYDASCASSGSVKRTSRDGKGLGSTDQGMGICHAYAPDGRCISLLKILLTNSCIFDCHYCINRKSSNVRRARFTAAEVVRLTLSFYRRNYVEGLFLSSGIIGSSNYTMEQMVEVARSLREDHDFRGYIHLKTIPDADPELVHQAGLHADRLSINVELPTLAGLTRLAPEKSAARIEGAMAGTKLAIADTGDARKRFKSAPRFAPAGQSTQMIVGADAATDGDIVTRASSLYDRFGLRRVYYSAFSPIPDASAVLPLQRPPLMREHRLYQSDWLMRFYDYSPADVVAATDATTGMLPLDIDPKLAWALKFRGSFPVDVNRAPREALLRVPGLGVKAVGAILSARRWRRLRLADVARLTVSIAKLRPFLIAEDWRPVALSDRADLRPQVAPKTEQLELFAA
;
A
#
# COMPACT_ATOMS: atom_id res chain seq x y z
N MET A 1 -12.05 32.71 -17.16
CA MET A 1 -12.54 31.58 -16.32
C MET A 1 -12.68 32.08 -14.90
N ALA A 2 -13.78 31.79 -14.21
CA ALA A 2 -13.96 32.21 -12.81
C ALA A 2 -12.84 31.62 -11.94
N GLN A 3 -12.21 32.45 -11.10
CA GLN A 3 -11.16 32.03 -10.19
C GLN A 3 -11.76 31.12 -9.13
N LEU A 4 -11.27 29.88 -9.03
CA LEU A 4 -11.72 28.92 -8.03
C LEU A 4 -11.25 29.37 -6.64
N ASP A 5 -12.14 29.35 -5.66
CA ASP A 5 -11.76 29.53 -4.26
C ASP A 5 -11.02 28.29 -3.71
N VAL A 6 -10.44 28.41 -2.51
CA VAL A 6 -9.67 27.34 -1.86
C VAL A 6 -10.53 26.09 -1.58
N GLN A 7 -11.81 26.27 -1.24
CA GLN A 7 -12.71 25.16 -0.93
C GLN A 7 -13.09 24.37 -2.18
N GLN A 8 -13.35 25.07 -3.29
CA GLN A 8 -13.60 24.48 -4.60
C GLN A 8 -12.36 23.73 -5.11
N LYS A 9 -11.17 24.34 -4.99
CA LYS A 9 -9.90 23.67 -5.30
C LYS A 9 -9.71 22.42 -4.46
N LEU A 10 -9.98 22.48 -3.16
CA LEU A 10 -9.87 21.34 -2.25
C LEU A 10 -10.79 20.19 -2.69
N ALA A 11 -12.05 20.47 -2.98
CA ALA A 11 -12.99 19.45 -3.42
C ALA A 11 -12.52 18.72 -4.70
N ILE A 12 -11.97 19.47 -5.67
CA ILE A 12 -11.44 18.90 -6.92
C ILE A 12 -10.17 18.09 -6.68
N LEU A 13 -9.23 18.65 -5.92
CA LEU A 13 -7.88 18.09 -5.76
C LEU A 13 -7.81 16.96 -4.74
N ALA A 14 -8.70 16.94 -3.74
CA ALA A 14 -8.92 15.81 -2.86
C ALA A 14 -9.55 14.62 -3.61
N ASP A 15 -10.58 14.86 -4.43
CA ASP A 15 -11.21 13.79 -5.22
C ASP A 15 -10.23 13.21 -6.23
N ALA A 16 -9.46 14.05 -6.91
CA ALA A 16 -8.41 13.60 -7.85
C ALA A 16 -7.30 12.79 -7.16
N ALA A 17 -7.01 13.07 -5.88
CA ALA A 17 -6.01 12.33 -5.10
C ALA A 17 -6.47 10.90 -4.72
N LYS A 18 -7.76 10.56 -4.81
CA LYS A 18 -8.27 9.24 -4.37
C LYS A 18 -7.62 8.05 -5.10
N TYR A 19 -7.11 8.27 -6.30
CA TYR A 19 -6.44 7.25 -7.14
C TYR A 19 -4.99 6.94 -6.72
N ASP A 20 -4.40 7.73 -5.81
CA ASP A 20 -3.10 7.40 -5.20
C ASP A 20 -3.29 6.46 -4.00
N ALA A 21 -2.96 5.18 -4.15
CA ALA A 21 -2.98 4.23 -3.03
C ALA A 21 -1.75 4.48 -2.15
N SER A 22 -1.92 5.32 -1.13
CA SER A 22 -0.91 5.56 -0.09
C SER A 22 -1.49 5.59 1.33
N CYS A 23 -2.81 5.45 1.44
CA CYS A 23 -3.55 5.39 2.68
C CYS A 23 -4.76 4.46 2.53
N ALA A 24 -5.27 3.95 3.65
CA ALA A 24 -6.47 3.13 3.65
C ALA A 24 -7.71 4.02 3.42
N SER A 25 -8.50 3.71 2.40
CA SER A 25 -9.84 4.27 2.23
C SER A 25 -10.87 3.15 2.36
N SER A 26 -11.86 3.35 3.23
CA SER A 26 -13.05 2.49 3.27
C SER A 26 -14.07 3.04 2.28
N GLY A 27 -14.60 2.19 1.40
CA GLY A 27 -15.76 2.53 0.59
C GLY A 27 -16.96 2.71 1.52
N SER A 28 -17.43 3.94 1.69
CA SER A 28 -18.63 4.25 2.47
C SER A 28 -19.69 4.89 1.58
N VAL A 29 -20.96 4.69 1.92
CA VAL A 29 -22.10 5.34 1.25
C VAL A 29 -21.99 6.83 1.52
N LYS A 30 -22.11 7.67 0.47
CA LYS A 30 -22.09 9.13 0.62
C LYS A 30 -23.31 9.59 1.42
N ARG A 31 -23.07 10.26 2.54
CA ARG A 31 -24.05 10.90 3.41
C ARG A 31 -23.62 12.33 3.66
N THR A 32 -24.57 13.24 3.66
CA THR A 32 -24.35 14.66 3.89
C THR A 32 -25.41 15.16 4.85
N SER A 33 -25.01 16.04 5.77
CA SER A 33 -25.92 16.75 6.66
C SER A 33 -25.98 18.24 6.31
N ARG A 34 -25.72 18.59 5.04
CA ARG A 34 -25.78 19.99 4.56
C ARG A 34 -27.18 20.60 4.66
N ASP A 35 -28.22 19.78 4.76
CA ASP A 35 -29.60 20.20 4.96
C ASP A 35 -29.95 20.49 6.44
N GLY A 36 -28.99 20.33 7.35
CA GLY A 36 -29.15 20.59 8.79
C GLY A 36 -30.00 19.55 9.52
N LYS A 37 -30.42 18.45 8.86
CA LYS A 37 -31.30 17.42 9.43
C LYS A 37 -30.55 16.29 10.15
N GLY A 38 -29.23 16.41 10.31
CA GLY A 38 -28.40 15.38 10.92
C GLY A 38 -27.01 15.87 11.30
N LEU A 39 -26.22 14.96 11.89
CA LEU A 39 -24.82 15.16 12.20
C LEU A 39 -23.95 14.19 11.40
N GLY A 40 -22.78 14.68 10.99
CA GLY A 40 -21.78 13.90 10.27
C GLY A 40 -21.93 13.93 8.75
N SER A 41 -20.86 13.52 8.07
CA SER A 41 -20.83 13.35 6.62
C SER A 41 -19.79 12.31 6.27
N THR A 42 -20.11 11.47 5.29
CA THR A 42 -19.18 10.52 4.66
C THR A 42 -18.82 10.98 3.24
N ASP A 43 -19.02 12.27 2.94
CA ASP A 43 -18.67 12.84 1.66
C ASP A 43 -17.14 12.92 1.53
N GLN A 44 -16.59 12.34 0.45
CA GLN A 44 -15.15 12.10 0.29
C GLN A 44 -14.33 13.36 -0.04
N GLY A 45 -14.94 14.56 0.04
CA GLY A 45 -14.41 15.80 -0.53
C GLY A 45 -13.38 16.55 0.33
N MET A 46 -13.11 16.12 1.57
CA MET A 46 -12.24 16.87 2.49
C MET A 46 -10.76 16.45 2.42
N GLY A 47 -10.44 15.42 1.63
CA GLY A 47 -9.06 14.97 1.44
C GLY A 47 -8.42 14.41 2.71
N ILE A 48 -9.18 13.87 3.65
CA ILE A 48 -8.60 13.22 4.85
C ILE A 48 -8.48 11.72 4.59
N CYS A 49 -7.31 11.14 4.85
CA CYS A 49 -7.14 9.70 4.82
C CYS A 49 -6.24 9.18 5.94
N HIS A 50 -6.29 7.87 6.18
CA HIS A 50 -5.60 7.24 7.29
C HIS A 50 -4.33 6.51 6.84
N ALA A 51 -3.20 6.86 7.43
CA ALA A 51 -1.92 6.19 7.25
C ALA A 51 -1.48 5.53 8.57
N TYR A 52 -0.44 4.72 8.51
CA TYR A 52 0.15 4.13 9.71
C TYR A 52 1.55 4.68 9.92
N ALA A 53 1.78 5.27 11.09
CA ALA A 53 3.08 5.73 11.52
C ALA A 53 4.05 4.54 11.74
N PRO A 54 5.37 4.78 11.80
CA PRO A 54 6.36 3.72 12.03
C PRO A 54 6.14 2.90 13.32
N ASP A 55 5.46 3.48 14.32
CA ASP A 55 5.09 2.84 15.59
C ASP A 55 3.78 2.01 15.51
N GLY A 56 3.13 1.97 14.35
CA GLY A 56 1.89 1.23 14.12
C GLY A 56 0.61 1.99 14.47
N ARG A 57 0.69 3.24 14.93
CA ARG A 57 -0.50 4.06 15.16
C ARG A 57 -1.13 4.49 13.84
N CYS A 58 -2.46 4.47 13.79
CA CYS A 58 -3.22 5.07 12.70
C CYS A 58 -3.17 6.59 12.87
N ILE A 59 -2.77 7.30 11.81
CA ILE A 59 -2.71 8.76 11.78
C ILE A 59 -3.57 9.32 10.65
N SER A 60 -4.18 10.49 10.86
CA SER A 60 -4.97 11.18 9.83
C SER A 60 -4.11 12.15 9.04
N LEU A 61 -4.15 12.10 7.71
CA LEU A 61 -3.38 12.98 6.83
C LEU A 61 -4.32 13.77 5.92
N LEU A 62 -3.99 15.05 5.66
CA LEU A 62 -4.55 15.80 4.54
C LEU A 62 -3.89 15.30 3.26
N LYS A 63 -4.59 14.46 2.51
CA LYS A 63 -4.21 13.95 1.19
C LYS A 63 -4.84 14.77 0.07
N ILE A 64 -3.98 15.50 -0.64
CA ILE A 64 -4.38 16.39 -1.74
C ILE A 64 -3.34 16.38 -2.86
N LEU A 65 -3.77 16.78 -4.04
CA LEU A 65 -2.87 17.16 -5.13
C LEU A 65 -2.56 18.66 -5.05
N LEU A 66 -1.31 19.06 -5.34
CA LEU A 66 -0.97 20.46 -5.61
C LEU A 66 -1.72 20.96 -6.86
N THR A 67 -1.79 20.12 -7.89
CA THR A 67 -2.61 20.33 -9.09
C THR A 67 -3.01 19.00 -9.67
N ASN A 68 -4.19 18.93 -10.30
CA ASN A 68 -4.58 17.77 -11.10
C ASN A 68 -4.28 17.97 -12.59
N SER A 69 -3.74 19.10 -13.03
CA SER A 69 -3.23 19.28 -14.39
C SER A 69 -1.92 18.51 -14.59
N CYS A 70 -1.80 17.80 -15.71
CA CYS A 70 -0.61 17.01 -16.03
C CYS A 70 -0.24 17.15 -17.51
N ILE A 71 1.05 17.24 -17.83
CA ILE A 71 1.57 17.21 -19.21
C ILE A 71 1.68 15.80 -19.79
N PHE A 72 1.59 14.74 -18.97
CA PHE A 72 1.69 13.34 -19.41
C PHE A 72 0.31 12.77 -19.74
N ASP A 73 0.29 11.77 -20.63
CA ASP A 73 -0.93 11.14 -21.11
C ASP A 73 -1.09 9.68 -20.69
N CYS A 74 -0.75 9.34 -19.44
CA CYS A 74 -0.87 7.99 -18.92
C CYS A 74 -2.32 7.48 -19.05
N HIS A 75 -2.54 6.43 -19.82
CA HIS A 75 -3.86 5.97 -20.25
C HIS A 75 -4.81 5.68 -19.09
N TYR A 76 -4.29 5.16 -17.98
CA TYR A 76 -5.04 4.77 -16.77
C TYR A 76 -5.34 5.93 -15.82
N CYS A 77 -4.76 7.11 -16.06
CA CYS A 77 -4.83 8.22 -15.10
C CYS A 77 -5.95 9.19 -15.48
N ILE A 78 -6.88 9.45 -14.56
CA ILE A 78 -7.94 10.46 -14.75
C ILE A 78 -7.38 11.87 -14.95
N ASN A 79 -6.16 12.12 -14.47
CA ASN A 79 -5.49 13.41 -14.54
C ASN A 79 -4.60 13.55 -15.78
N ARG A 80 -4.60 12.57 -16.70
CA ARG A 80 -3.83 12.64 -17.95
C ARG A 80 -4.21 13.88 -18.77
N LYS A 81 -3.29 14.38 -19.60
CA LYS A 81 -3.48 15.65 -20.34
C LYS A 81 -4.73 15.66 -21.21
N SER A 82 -5.10 14.52 -21.80
CA SER A 82 -6.25 14.37 -22.69
C SER A 82 -7.60 14.24 -21.97
N SER A 83 -7.63 14.07 -20.65
CA SER A 83 -8.89 13.90 -19.92
C SER A 83 -9.65 15.21 -19.75
N ASN A 84 -10.94 15.19 -20.10
CA ASN A 84 -11.86 16.30 -19.91
C ASN A 84 -12.41 16.34 -18.48
N VAL A 85 -11.55 16.72 -17.53
CA VAL A 85 -11.91 16.87 -16.12
C VAL A 85 -11.66 18.30 -15.65
N ARG A 86 -12.45 18.76 -14.68
CA ARG A 86 -12.27 20.09 -14.08
C ARG A 86 -10.87 20.17 -13.45
N ARG A 87 -10.08 21.15 -13.89
CA ARG A 87 -8.71 21.36 -13.41
C ARG A 87 -8.65 22.42 -12.32
N ALA A 88 -7.80 22.20 -11.33
CA ALA A 88 -7.52 23.11 -10.25
C ALA A 88 -6.04 23.07 -9.90
N ARG A 89 -5.56 24.14 -9.27
CA ARG A 89 -4.19 24.26 -8.80
C ARG A 89 -4.16 25.10 -7.53
N PHE A 90 -3.43 24.61 -6.53
CA PHE A 90 -3.01 25.40 -5.38
C PHE A 90 -1.68 26.10 -5.64
N THR A 91 -1.48 27.25 -5.00
CA THR A 91 -0.14 27.78 -4.72
C THR A 91 0.45 27.06 -3.51
N ALA A 92 1.78 27.08 -3.35
CA ALA A 92 2.43 26.50 -2.16
C ALA A 92 1.86 27.10 -0.86
N ALA A 93 1.69 28.43 -0.83
CA ALA A 93 1.12 29.13 0.32
C ALA A 93 -0.33 28.71 0.64
N GLU A 94 -1.15 28.38 -0.36
CA GLU A 94 -2.50 27.84 -0.13
C GLU A 94 -2.44 26.47 0.55
N VAL A 95 -1.56 25.57 0.10
CA VAL A 95 -1.38 24.24 0.71
C VAL A 95 -0.87 24.34 2.14
N VAL A 96 0.11 25.20 2.41
CA VAL A 96 0.66 25.45 3.74
C VAL A 96 -0.45 25.94 4.69
N ARG A 97 -1.18 27.00 4.30
CA ARG A 97 -2.29 27.53 5.12
C ARG A 97 -3.37 26.50 5.37
N LEU A 98 -3.70 25.69 4.37
CA LEU A 98 -4.71 24.63 4.50
C LEU A 98 -4.26 23.55 5.48
N THR A 99 -3.02 23.09 5.36
CA THR A 99 -2.43 22.07 6.24
C THR A 99 -2.43 22.55 7.70
N LEU A 100 -1.94 23.76 7.95
CA LEU A 100 -1.94 24.35 9.30
C LEU A 100 -3.35 24.53 9.85
N SER A 101 -4.31 24.88 9.00
CA SER A 101 -5.72 25.06 9.37
C SER A 101 -6.40 23.78 9.80
N PHE A 102 -6.12 22.66 9.12
CA PHE A 102 -6.64 21.34 9.49
C PHE A 102 -5.94 20.81 10.75
N TYR A 103 -4.62 21.01 10.85
CA TYR A 103 -3.84 20.58 12.00
C TYR A 103 -4.26 21.28 13.30
N ARG A 104 -4.39 22.62 13.30
CA ARG A 104 -4.81 23.40 14.48
C ARG A 104 -6.22 23.06 14.97
N ARG A 105 -7.06 22.48 14.09
CA ARG A 105 -8.42 22.00 14.42
C ARG A 105 -8.45 20.52 14.81
N ASN A 106 -7.29 19.88 14.93
CA ASN A 106 -7.13 18.44 15.22
C ASN A 106 -7.83 17.52 14.20
N TYR A 107 -7.94 17.94 12.95
CA TYR A 107 -8.52 17.12 11.87
C TYR A 107 -7.49 16.19 11.22
N VAL A 108 -6.21 16.57 11.27
CA VAL A 108 -5.10 15.81 10.68
C VAL A 108 -3.86 15.94 11.56
N GLU A 109 -2.99 14.95 11.48
CA GLU A 109 -1.67 14.90 12.09
C GLU A 109 -0.55 15.15 11.07
N GLY A 110 -0.91 15.38 9.80
CA GLY A 110 0.06 15.56 8.73
C GLY A 110 -0.51 15.84 7.34
N LEU A 111 0.38 15.88 6.36
CA LEU A 111 0.14 16.15 4.94
C LEU A 111 0.64 14.97 4.10
N PHE A 112 -0.19 14.52 3.16
CA PHE A 112 0.23 13.73 2.00
C PHE A 112 0.03 14.60 0.75
N LEU A 113 1.14 14.98 0.10
CA LEU A 113 1.11 15.83 -1.08
C LEU A 113 1.63 15.08 -2.30
N SER A 114 0.80 15.09 -3.35
CA SER A 114 1.17 14.67 -4.70
C SER A 114 0.83 15.77 -5.69
N SER A 115 1.07 15.55 -6.99
CA SER A 115 0.76 16.50 -8.05
C SER A 115 0.70 15.82 -9.40
N GLY A 116 -0.10 16.36 -10.31
CA GLY A 116 0.18 16.29 -11.74
C GLY A 116 1.35 17.21 -12.12
N ILE A 117 1.92 17.04 -13.31
CA ILE A 117 3.09 17.81 -13.75
C ILE A 117 2.64 19.01 -14.59
N ILE A 118 2.98 20.22 -14.16
CA ILE A 118 2.67 21.47 -14.88
C ILE A 118 3.95 22.18 -15.29
N GLY A 119 4.01 22.64 -16.54
CA GLY A 119 5.23 23.24 -17.10
C GLY A 119 6.34 22.20 -17.26
N SER A 120 7.06 21.91 -16.19
CA SER A 120 8.11 20.89 -16.13
C SER A 120 8.07 20.10 -14.83
N SER A 121 8.75 18.95 -14.84
CA SER A 121 8.98 18.13 -13.64
C SER A 121 9.68 18.93 -12.54
N ASN A 122 10.69 19.73 -12.89
CA ASN A 122 11.44 20.58 -11.96
C ASN A 122 10.53 21.63 -11.32
N TYR A 123 9.81 22.40 -12.12
CA TYR A 123 8.92 23.44 -11.60
C TYR A 123 7.88 22.88 -10.64
N THR A 124 7.27 21.74 -11.00
CA THR A 124 6.28 21.11 -10.11
C THR A 124 6.92 20.61 -8.81
N MET A 125 8.11 20.01 -8.90
CA MET A 125 8.83 19.51 -7.74
C MET A 125 9.29 20.65 -6.83
N GLU A 126 9.78 21.77 -7.37
CA GLU A 126 10.11 23.00 -6.64
C GLU A 126 8.94 23.48 -5.79
N GLN A 127 7.72 23.51 -6.36
CA GLN A 127 6.53 23.92 -5.62
C GLN A 127 6.19 22.94 -4.49
N MET A 128 6.40 21.63 -4.69
CA MET A 128 6.18 20.63 -3.64
C MET A 128 7.23 20.72 -2.52
N VAL A 129 8.49 20.96 -2.88
CA VAL A 129 9.59 21.22 -1.92
C VAL A 129 9.28 22.46 -1.10
N GLU A 130 8.85 23.55 -1.75
CA GLU A 130 8.53 24.81 -1.07
C GLU A 130 7.42 24.64 -0.02
N VAL A 131 6.39 23.83 -0.30
CA VAL A 131 5.38 23.50 0.71
C VAL A 131 6.00 22.84 1.93
N ALA A 132 6.86 21.84 1.74
CA ALA A 132 7.46 21.11 2.86
C ALA A 132 8.50 21.95 3.61
N ARG A 133 9.34 22.71 2.90
CA ARG A 133 10.29 23.68 3.47
C ARG A 133 9.55 24.69 4.32
N SER A 134 8.56 25.39 3.77
CA SER A 134 7.81 26.42 4.48
C SER A 134 7.08 25.87 5.71
N LEU A 135 6.49 24.68 5.62
CA LEU A 135 5.93 24.01 6.79
C LEU A 135 6.99 23.79 7.90
N ARG A 136 8.19 23.30 7.55
CA ARG A 136 9.23 22.99 8.53
C ARG A 136 9.94 24.21 9.09
N GLU A 137 10.31 25.16 8.24
CA GLU A 137 11.20 26.28 8.57
C GLU A 137 10.43 27.52 8.99
N ASP A 138 9.40 27.91 8.22
CA ASP A 138 8.68 29.17 8.44
C ASP A 138 7.57 29.01 9.51
N HIS A 139 7.08 27.78 9.70
CA HIS A 139 5.91 27.51 10.54
C HIS A 139 6.14 26.49 11.68
N ASP A 140 7.36 26.00 11.84
CA ASP A 140 7.76 24.98 12.82
C ASP A 140 6.82 23.77 12.88
N PHE A 141 6.23 23.38 11.74
CA PHE A 141 5.29 22.28 11.67
C PHE A 141 6.01 20.96 12.01
N ARG A 142 5.56 20.29 13.07
CA ARG A 142 6.12 18.99 13.52
C ARG A 142 5.26 17.78 13.12
N GLY A 143 4.15 17.99 12.40
CA GLY A 143 3.30 16.90 11.91
C GLY A 143 3.96 16.10 10.78
N TYR A 144 3.36 14.97 10.43
CA TYR A 144 3.89 14.05 9.43
C TYR A 144 3.80 14.64 8.01
N ILE A 145 4.84 14.51 7.18
CA ILE A 145 4.83 14.93 5.78
C ILE A 145 5.23 13.76 4.88
N HIS A 146 4.35 13.37 3.97
CA HIS A 146 4.62 12.43 2.88
C HIS A 146 4.57 13.17 1.55
N LEU A 147 5.68 13.19 0.82
CA LEU A 147 5.75 13.74 -0.53
C LEU A 147 5.85 12.64 -1.59
N LYS A 148 5.05 12.75 -2.64
CA LYS A 148 5.20 11.92 -3.84
C LYS A 148 6.13 12.64 -4.82
N THR A 149 7.36 12.16 -4.98
CA THR A 149 8.35 12.82 -5.82
C THR A 149 8.15 12.49 -7.30
N ILE A 150 8.64 13.38 -8.16
CA ILE A 150 8.57 13.24 -9.61
C ILE A 150 9.92 12.69 -10.10
N PRO A 151 9.97 11.48 -10.68
CA PRO A 151 11.23 10.84 -11.10
C PRO A 151 12.06 11.65 -12.08
N ASP A 152 11.39 12.42 -12.93
CA ASP A 152 12.00 13.19 -14.01
C ASP A 152 12.42 14.60 -13.53
N ALA A 153 12.30 14.90 -12.24
CA ALA A 153 12.79 16.14 -11.66
C ALA A 153 14.30 16.05 -11.36
N ASP A 154 14.94 17.20 -11.23
CA ASP A 154 16.34 17.32 -10.80
C ASP A 154 16.57 16.54 -9.49
N PRO A 155 17.59 15.65 -9.43
CA PRO A 155 17.93 14.91 -8.22
C PRO A 155 18.10 15.79 -6.98
N GLU A 156 18.56 17.03 -7.13
CA GLU A 156 18.70 17.96 -6.01
C GLU A 156 17.34 18.34 -5.42
N LEU A 157 16.31 18.52 -6.24
CA LEU A 157 14.95 18.79 -5.76
C LEU A 157 14.37 17.59 -4.99
N VAL A 158 14.69 16.37 -5.43
CA VAL A 158 14.34 15.15 -4.69
C VAL A 158 15.10 15.07 -3.36
N HIS A 159 16.35 15.51 -3.34
CA HIS A 159 17.15 15.60 -2.11
C HIS A 159 16.53 16.60 -1.12
N GLN A 160 16.24 17.82 -1.57
CA GLN A 160 15.58 18.86 -0.76
C GLN A 160 14.23 18.37 -0.20
N ALA A 161 13.44 17.67 -1.00
CA ALA A 161 12.20 17.05 -0.52
C ALA A 161 12.44 16.07 0.63
N GLY A 162 13.51 15.27 0.56
CA GLY A 162 13.86 14.31 1.60
C GLY A 162 14.32 14.96 2.90
N LEU A 163 14.93 16.14 2.86
CA LEU A 163 15.32 16.90 4.07
C LEU A 163 14.12 17.40 4.87
N HIS A 164 13.02 17.74 4.20
CA HIS A 164 11.82 18.31 4.84
C HIS A 164 10.69 17.29 5.08
N ALA A 165 10.63 16.21 4.31
CA ALA A 165 9.59 15.19 4.42
C ALA A 165 9.96 14.03 5.36
N ASP A 166 8.96 13.41 5.96
CA ASP A 166 9.14 12.17 6.73
C ASP A 166 9.24 10.95 5.80
N ARG A 167 8.46 10.94 4.72
CA ARG A 167 8.44 9.85 3.73
C ARG A 167 8.43 10.40 2.32
N LEU A 168 9.20 9.76 1.46
CA LEU A 168 9.14 9.96 0.02
C LEU A 168 8.46 8.76 -0.66
N SER A 169 7.74 9.01 -1.75
CA SER A 169 7.26 7.92 -2.60
C SER A 169 7.38 8.22 -4.08
N ILE A 170 7.75 7.20 -4.84
CA ILE A 170 7.82 7.22 -6.29
C ILE A 170 6.97 6.08 -6.81
N ASN A 171 6.05 6.33 -7.74
CA ASN A 171 5.28 5.25 -8.33
C ASN A 171 6.06 4.58 -9.46
N VAL A 172 6.19 3.26 -9.40
CA VAL A 172 6.62 2.43 -10.54
C VAL A 172 5.48 2.20 -11.54
N GLU A 173 4.25 2.47 -11.11
CA GLU A 173 3.02 2.47 -11.91
C GLU A 173 2.56 1.08 -12.35
N LEU A 174 3.33 0.39 -13.20
CA LEU A 174 2.96 -0.91 -13.75
C LEU A 174 3.99 -1.97 -13.33
N PRO A 175 3.57 -3.23 -13.17
CA PRO A 175 4.47 -4.31 -12.76
C PRO A 175 5.46 -4.70 -13.85
N THR A 176 5.07 -4.57 -15.12
CA THR A 176 5.89 -4.97 -16.28
C THR A 176 6.37 -3.77 -17.09
N LEU A 177 7.54 -3.89 -17.71
CA LEU A 177 8.09 -2.86 -18.60
C LEU A 177 7.19 -2.67 -19.83
N ALA A 178 6.72 -3.76 -20.42
CA ALA A 178 5.79 -3.70 -21.56
C ALA A 178 4.49 -2.96 -21.21
N GLY A 179 3.94 -3.23 -20.02
CA GLY A 179 2.78 -2.51 -19.49
C GLY A 179 3.06 -1.02 -19.31
N LEU A 180 4.21 -0.66 -18.72
CA LEU A 180 4.60 0.74 -18.54
C LEU A 180 4.72 1.48 -19.89
N THR A 181 5.45 0.93 -20.85
CA THR A 181 5.65 1.54 -22.17
C THR A 181 4.32 1.72 -22.90
N ARG A 182 3.42 0.73 -22.81
CA ARG A 182 2.11 0.77 -23.48
C ARG A 182 1.14 1.76 -22.81
N LEU A 183 1.16 1.86 -21.48
CA LEU A 183 0.12 2.57 -20.72
C LEU A 183 0.55 3.92 -20.16
N ALA A 184 1.86 4.21 -20.11
CA ALA A 184 2.41 5.49 -19.68
C ALA A 184 3.64 5.85 -20.54
N PRO A 185 3.44 6.19 -21.82
CA PRO A 185 4.54 6.31 -22.79
C PRO A 185 5.56 7.40 -22.44
N GLU A 186 5.17 8.45 -21.71
CA GLU A 186 6.11 9.49 -21.27
C GLU A 186 6.97 9.09 -20.06
N LYS A 187 6.68 7.96 -19.38
CA LYS A 187 7.42 7.50 -18.20
C LYS A 187 8.53 6.52 -18.58
N SER A 188 9.66 6.61 -17.87
CA SER A 188 10.81 5.73 -18.05
C SER A 188 11.10 4.90 -16.80
N ALA A 189 11.09 3.57 -16.94
CA ALA A 189 11.47 2.66 -15.87
C ALA A 189 12.90 2.96 -15.35
N ALA A 190 13.83 3.28 -16.25
CA ALA A 190 15.21 3.59 -15.88
C ALA A 190 15.31 4.86 -15.03
N ARG A 191 14.56 5.93 -15.38
CA ARG A 191 14.53 7.17 -14.60
C ARG A 191 13.85 6.97 -13.24
N ILE A 192 12.74 6.23 -13.20
CA ILE A 192 12.05 5.85 -11.97
C ILE A 192 12.99 5.09 -11.02
N GLU A 193 13.63 4.03 -11.53
CA GLU A 193 14.54 3.20 -10.73
C GLU A 193 15.80 3.96 -10.31
N GLY A 194 16.32 4.86 -11.16
CA GLY A 194 17.43 5.76 -10.82
C GLY A 194 17.09 6.70 -9.67
N ALA A 195 15.91 7.33 -9.69
CA ALA A 195 15.46 8.21 -8.61
C ALA A 195 15.24 7.44 -7.28
N MET A 196 14.72 6.21 -7.34
CA MET A 196 14.58 5.34 -6.17
C MET A 196 15.94 4.90 -5.60
N ALA A 197 16.91 4.61 -6.47
CA ALA A 197 18.28 4.29 -6.08
C ALA A 197 18.96 5.49 -5.39
N GLY A 198 18.86 6.69 -5.99
CA GLY A 198 19.37 7.92 -5.38
C GLY A 198 18.77 8.19 -4.01
N THR A 199 17.45 8.00 -3.86
CA THR A 199 16.76 8.13 -2.58
C THR A 199 17.25 7.09 -1.55
N LYS A 200 17.54 5.85 -1.96
CA LYS A 200 18.07 4.80 -1.07
C LYS A 200 19.44 5.20 -0.54
N LEU A 201 20.32 5.68 -1.43
CA LEU A 201 21.67 6.13 -1.07
C LEU A 201 21.61 7.29 -0.08
N ALA A 202 20.80 8.32 -0.37
CA ALA A 202 20.64 9.47 0.53
C ALA A 202 20.12 9.07 1.93
N ILE A 203 19.19 8.11 2.02
CA ILE A 203 18.70 7.58 3.30
C ILE A 203 19.84 6.87 4.06
N ALA A 204 20.64 6.05 3.37
CA ALA A 204 21.74 5.31 3.96
C ALA A 204 22.85 6.27 4.46
N ASP A 205 23.29 7.18 3.60
CA ASP A 205 24.34 8.15 3.89
C ASP A 205 23.97 9.05 5.07
N THR A 206 22.72 9.55 5.09
CA THR A 206 22.23 10.36 6.20
C THR A 206 22.09 9.54 7.48
N GLY A 207 21.67 8.29 7.37
CA GLY A 207 21.61 7.36 8.49
C GLY A 207 22.97 7.15 9.15
N ASP A 208 24.02 7.00 8.36
CA ASP A 208 25.40 6.85 8.85
C ASP A 208 25.98 8.16 9.36
N ALA A 209 25.72 9.29 8.69
CA ALA A 209 26.09 10.61 9.18
C ALA A 209 25.50 10.89 10.57
N ARG A 210 24.24 10.53 10.81
CA ARG A 210 23.56 10.69 12.11
C ARG A 210 24.09 9.81 13.23
N LYS A 211 24.72 8.67 12.91
CA LYS A 211 25.43 7.85 13.92
C LYS A 211 26.71 8.54 14.38
N ARG A 212 27.34 9.34 13.51
CA ARG A 212 28.60 10.03 13.77
C ARG A 212 28.40 11.45 14.33
N PHE A 213 27.41 12.17 13.83
CA PHE A 213 27.18 13.58 14.14
C PHE A 213 25.72 13.80 14.55
N LYS A 214 25.51 14.33 15.78
CA LYS A 214 24.17 14.65 16.28
C LYS A 214 23.47 15.76 15.48
N SER A 215 24.24 16.65 14.87
CA SER A 215 23.77 17.78 14.05
C SER A 215 23.42 17.40 12.62
N ALA A 216 23.74 16.18 12.16
CA ALA A 216 23.42 15.76 10.81
C ALA A 216 21.90 15.84 10.57
N PRO A 217 21.45 16.37 9.42
CA PRO A 217 20.04 16.52 9.12
C PRO A 217 19.34 15.16 9.08
N ARG A 218 18.01 15.17 9.17
CA ARG A 218 17.22 13.98 8.88
C ARG A 218 16.89 13.96 7.40
N PHE A 219 16.84 12.77 6.82
CA PHE A 219 16.41 12.56 5.45
C PHE A 219 15.38 11.44 5.42
N ALA A 220 14.14 11.74 5.04
CA ALA A 220 13.03 10.81 4.90
C ALA A 220 13.04 9.68 5.97
N PRO A 221 12.96 10.00 7.28
CA PRO A 221 13.14 9.05 8.37
C PRO A 221 12.16 7.86 8.34
N ALA A 222 10.96 8.03 7.76
CA ALA A 222 9.99 6.96 7.55
C ALA A 222 10.24 6.16 6.26
N GLY A 223 11.35 6.39 5.58
CA GLY A 223 11.86 5.71 4.40
C GLY A 223 11.16 6.09 3.11
N GLN A 224 11.35 5.26 2.08
CA GLN A 224 10.68 5.40 0.79
C GLN A 224 9.67 4.28 0.51
N SER A 225 8.66 4.59 -0.30
CA SER A 225 7.63 3.63 -0.73
C SER A 225 7.27 3.79 -2.21
N THR A 226 6.59 2.82 -2.78
CA THR A 226 6.13 2.84 -4.17
C THR A 226 4.71 2.32 -4.31
N GLN A 227 4.13 2.47 -5.50
CA GLN A 227 2.80 1.98 -5.85
C GLN A 227 2.80 1.32 -7.23
N MET A 228 2.07 0.21 -7.34
CA MET A 228 1.72 -0.48 -8.58
C MET A 228 0.20 -0.51 -8.77
N ILE A 229 -0.22 -0.38 -10.03
CA ILE A 229 -1.59 -0.54 -10.48
C ILE A 229 -1.80 -1.99 -10.87
N VAL A 230 -2.85 -2.59 -10.35
CA VAL A 230 -3.20 -3.99 -10.54
C VAL A 230 -4.37 -4.08 -11.51
N GLY A 231 -4.24 -4.92 -12.54
CA GLY A 231 -5.32 -5.20 -13.48
C GLY A 231 -5.60 -4.12 -14.52
N ALA A 232 -4.63 -3.23 -14.79
CA ALA A 232 -4.66 -2.35 -15.96
C ALA A 232 -4.10 -3.02 -17.23
N ASP A 233 -3.32 -4.09 -17.07
CA ASP A 233 -2.73 -4.91 -18.12
C ASP A 233 -2.88 -6.40 -17.80
N ALA A 234 -2.26 -7.24 -18.64
CA ALA A 234 -2.27 -8.70 -18.51
C ALA A 234 -1.29 -9.24 -17.46
N ALA A 235 -0.68 -8.39 -16.62
CA ALA A 235 0.26 -8.85 -15.62
C ALA A 235 -0.41 -9.80 -14.61
N THR A 236 0.23 -10.94 -14.40
CA THR A 236 -0.23 -11.95 -13.44
C THR A 236 0.12 -11.54 -12.01
N ASP A 237 -0.50 -12.19 -11.03
CA ASP A 237 -0.14 -11.93 -9.63
C ASP A 237 1.30 -12.40 -9.33
N GLY A 238 1.79 -13.41 -10.05
CA GLY A 238 3.19 -13.84 -9.99
C GLY A 238 4.17 -12.75 -10.48
N ASP A 239 3.85 -12.06 -11.57
CA ASP A 239 4.66 -10.93 -12.08
C ASP A 239 4.71 -9.80 -11.04
N ILE A 240 3.57 -9.47 -10.45
CA ILE A 240 3.45 -8.39 -9.45
C ILE A 240 4.27 -8.73 -8.20
N VAL A 241 4.17 -9.96 -7.68
CA VAL A 241 4.93 -10.42 -6.51
C VAL A 241 6.43 -10.39 -6.78
N THR A 242 6.86 -10.90 -7.94
CA THR A 242 8.27 -10.90 -8.35
C THR A 242 8.80 -9.48 -8.46
N ARG A 243 8.02 -8.58 -9.10
CA ARG A 243 8.37 -7.16 -9.20
C ARG A 243 8.46 -6.51 -7.82
N ALA A 244 7.49 -6.73 -6.95
CA ALA A 244 7.48 -6.16 -5.60
C ALA A 244 8.73 -6.56 -4.81
N SER A 245 9.10 -7.85 -4.80
CA SER A 245 10.32 -8.31 -4.13
C SER A 245 11.57 -7.63 -4.66
N SER A 246 11.72 -7.58 -5.99
CA SER A 246 12.87 -6.91 -6.62
C SER A 246 12.97 -5.44 -6.21
N LEU A 247 11.84 -4.74 -6.09
CA LEU A 247 11.81 -3.35 -5.65
C LEU A 247 12.23 -3.20 -4.18
N TYR A 248 11.79 -4.10 -3.30
CA TYR A 248 12.23 -4.12 -1.90
C TYR A 248 13.74 -4.31 -1.79
N ASP A 249 14.29 -5.32 -2.48
CA ASP A 249 15.70 -5.68 -2.37
C ASP A 249 16.60 -4.58 -2.95
N ARG A 250 16.27 -4.09 -4.16
CA ARG A 250 17.08 -3.10 -4.87
C ARG A 250 17.02 -1.73 -4.21
N PHE A 251 15.84 -1.30 -3.74
CA PHE A 251 15.61 0.09 -3.31
C PHE A 251 15.36 0.26 -1.80
N GLY A 252 15.39 -0.81 -1.01
CA GLY A 252 15.23 -0.74 0.44
C GLY A 252 13.87 -0.15 0.85
N LEU A 253 12.83 -0.45 0.08
CA LEU A 253 11.51 0.12 0.28
C LEU A 253 10.92 -0.28 1.63
N ARG A 254 10.18 0.64 2.25
CA ARG A 254 9.37 0.32 3.43
C ARG A 254 8.05 -0.31 3.07
N ARG A 255 7.49 0.05 1.91
CA ARG A 255 6.20 -0.44 1.44
C ARG A 255 6.03 -0.35 -0.07
N VAL A 256 5.40 -1.38 -0.65
CA VAL A 256 4.76 -1.36 -1.96
C VAL A 256 3.25 -1.27 -1.73
N TYR A 257 2.59 -0.34 -2.41
CA TYR A 257 1.14 -0.23 -2.43
C TYR A 257 0.58 -0.83 -3.71
N TYR A 258 -0.53 -1.54 -3.61
CA TYR A 258 -1.24 -2.13 -4.72
C TYR A 258 -2.58 -1.40 -4.84
N SER A 259 -2.88 -0.87 -6.03
CA SER A 259 -4.17 -0.24 -6.30
C SER A 259 -4.84 -0.98 -7.43
N ALA A 260 -6.01 -1.56 -7.19
CA ALA A 260 -6.86 -2.02 -8.28
C ALA A 260 -7.10 -0.86 -9.25
N PHE A 261 -6.85 -1.09 -10.54
CA PHE A 261 -7.25 -0.19 -11.60
C PHE A 261 -8.72 0.18 -11.44
N SER A 262 -9.05 1.44 -11.62
CA SER A 262 -10.44 1.91 -11.65
C SER A 262 -10.69 2.50 -13.02
N PRO A 263 -11.71 2.03 -13.75
CA PRO A 263 -12.12 2.67 -14.98
C PRO A 263 -12.35 4.17 -14.75
N ILE A 264 -11.87 4.97 -15.69
CA ILE A 264 -12.05 6.42 -15.72
C ILE A 264 -13.11 6.77 -16.76
N PRO A 265 -13.82 7.90 -16.62
CA PRO A 265 -14.61 8.45 -17.71
C PRO A 265 -13.74 8.62 -18.96
N ASP A 266 -14.27 8.32 -20.13
CA ASP A 266 -13.55 8.34 -21.42
C ASP A 266 -12.26 7.49 -21.43
N ALA A 267 -12.37 6.27 -20.91
CA ALA A 267 -11.26 5.31 -20.88
C ALA A 267 -10.70 5.05 -22.28
N SER A 268 -9.37 4.92 -22.36
CA SER A 268 -8.73 4.49 -23.60
C SER A 268 -9.13 3.06 -23.89
N ALA A 269 -9.43 2.73 -25.16
CA ALA A 269 -9.74 1.37 -25.60
C ALA A 269 -8.64 0.33 -25.30
N VAL A 270 -7.42 0.81 -25.00
CA VAL A 270 -6.25 0.00 -24.64
C VAL A 270 -6.36 -0.60 -23.22
N LEU A 271 -7.27 -0.08 -22.39
CA LEU A 271 -7.50 -0.52 -21.01
C LEU A 271 -8.69 -1.49 -20.89
N PRO A 272 -8.68 -2.37 -19.88
CA PRO A 272 -9.84 -3.20 -19.56
C PRO A 272 -11.09 -2.38 -19.26
N LEU A 273 -12.24 -2.86 -19.71
CA LEU A 273 -13.54 -2.22 -19.45
C LEU A 273 -14.00 -2.39 -17.99
N GLN A 274 -13.60 -3.48 -17.35
CA GLN A 274 -14.03 -3.83 -16.01
C GLN A 274 -12.91 -3.66 -14.99
N ARG A 275 -13.32 -3.27 -13.78
CA ARG A 275 -12.46 -3.23 -12.61
C ARG A 275 -12.04 -4.67 -12.25
N PRO A 276 -10.75 -4.93 -11.91
CA PRO A 276 -10.41 -6.22 -11.32
C PRO A 276 -11.15 -6.43 -9.99
N PRO A 277 -11.41 -7.69 -9.59
CA PRO A 277 -12.03 -7.98 -8.30
C PRO A 277 -11.23 -7.35 -7.15
N LEU A 278 -11.91 -6.69 -6.20
CA LEU A 278 -11.25 -6.08 -5.03
C LEU A 278 -10.46 -7.11 -4.21
N MET A 279 -10.92 -8.36 -4.21
CA MET A 279 -10.20 -9.46 -3.57
C MET A 279 -8.80 -9.68 -4.16
N ARG A 280 -8.57 -9.40 -5.45
CA ARG A 280 -7.24 -9.53 -6.07
C ARG A 280 -6.23 -8.58 -5.42
N GLU A 281 -6.60 -7.31 -5.23
CA GLU A 281 -5.77 -6.33 -4.52
C GLU A 281 -5.48 -6.79 -3.08
N HIS A 282 -6.50 -7.30 -2.38
CA HIS A 282 -6.34 -7.82 -1.03
C HIS A 282 -5.40 -9.04 -0.98
N ARG A 283 -5.48 -9.96 -1.95
CA ARG A 283 -4.56 -11.12 -2.03
C ARG A 283 -3.11 -10.69 -2.22
N LEU A 284 -2.85 -9.66 -3.02
CA LEU A 284 -1.50 -9.11 -3.18
C LEU A 284 -0.97 -8.49 -1.89
N TYR A 285 -1.81 -7.77 -1.13
CA TYR A 285 -1.42 -7.29 0.21
C TYR A 285 -1.14 -8.41 1.20
N GLN A 286 -1.91 -9.51 1.16
CA GLN A 286 -1.65 -10.69 1.98
C GLN A 286 -0.31 -11.34 1.59
N SER A 287 -0.04 -11.47 0.29
CA SER A 287 1.22 -11.98 -0.25
C SER A 287 2.43 -11.11 0.16
N ASP A 288 2.31 -9.78 0.06
CA ASP A 288 3.32 -8.83 0.54
C ASP A 288 3.62 -9.02 2.03
N TRP A 289 2.56 -9.22 2.82
CA TRP A 289 2.68 -9.47 4.25
C TRP A 289 3.39 -10.80 4.56
N LEU A 290 3.14 -11.85 3.76
CA LEU A 290 3.87 -13.12 3.89
C LEU A 290 5.36 -12.95 3.65
N MET A 291 5.74 -12.22 2.59
CA MET A 291 7.16 -11.98 2.28
C MET A 291 7.86 -11.18 3.39
N ARG A 292 7.19 -10.17 3.95
CA ARG A 292 7.81 -9.25 4.91
C ARG A 292 7.84 -9.73 6.35
N PHE A 293 6.91 -10.60 6.75
CA PHE A 293 6.73 -10.96 8.16
C PHE A 293 6.68 -12.47 8.43
N TYR A 294 6.50 -13.30 7.39
CA TYR A 294 6.43 -14.77 7.52
C TYR A 294 7.59 -15.50 6.83
N ASP A 295 8.62 -14.77 6.39
CA ASP A 295 9.81 -15.33 5.75
C ASP A 295 9.49 -16.17 4.50
N TYR A 296 8.41 -15.82 3.78
CA TYR A 296 8.12 -16.40 2.47
C TYR A 296 9.05 -15.79 1.43
N SER A 297 9.66 -16.66 0.61
CA SER A 297 10.34 -16.18 -0.59
C SER A 297 9.33 -15.77 -1.66
N PRO A 298 9.71 -14.95 -2.64
CA PRO A 298 8.84 -14.65 -3.79
C PRO A 298 8.43 -15.92 -4.54
N ALA A 299 9.36 -16.88 -4.65
CA ALA A 299 9.10 -18.17 -5.26
C ALA A 299 8.02 -18.97 -4.51
N ASP A 300 7.99 -18.91 -3.17
CA ASP A 300 6.93 -19.54 -2.38
C ASP A 300 5.57 -18.94 -2.71
N VAL A 301 5.48 -17.60 -2.74
CA VAL A 301 4.22 -16.90 -3.03
C VAL A 301 3.77 -17.17 -4.46
N VAL A 302 4.69 -17.15 -5.43
CA VAL A 302 4.40 -17.50 -6.83
C VAL A 302 3.93 -18.96 -6.92
N ALA A 303 4.51 -19.88 -6.18
CA ALA A 303 4.06 -21.27 -6.18
C ALA A 303 2.61 -21.43 -5.66
N ALA A 304 2.10 -20.47 -4.89
CA ALA A 304 0.70 -20.45 -4.43
C ALA A 304 -0.30 -20.01 -5.51
N THR A 305 0.15 -19.39 -6.62
CA THR A 305 -0.73 -18.98 -7.73
C THR A 305 -1.21 -20.17 -8.55
N ASP A 306 -2.33 -20.07 -9.23
CA ASP A 306 -2.79 -21.08 -10.16
C ASP A 306 -1.76 -21.29 -11.30
N ALA A 307 -1.42 -22.55 -11.60
CA ALA A 307 -0.31 -22.87 -12.52
C ALA A 307 -0.63 -22.52 -13.98
N THR A 308 -1.91 -22.46 -14.34
CA THR A 308 -2.35 -22.15 -15.72
C THR A 308 -2.47 -20.64 -15.93
N THR A 309 -3.00 -19.92 -14.94
CA THR A 309 -3.33 -18.48 -15.08
C THR A 309 -2.29 -17.56 -14.44
N GLY A 310 -1.44 -18.06 -13.54
CA GLY A 310 -0.49 -17.25 -12.76
C GLY A 310 -1.15 -16.35 -11.70
N MET A 311 -2.45 -16.55 -11.43
CA MET A 311 -3.25 -15.70 -10.54
C MET A 311 -3.41 -16.31 -9.15
N LEU A 312 -3.51 -15.48 -8.12
CA LEU A 312 -3.81 -15.96 -6.77
C LEU A 312 -5.28 -16.39 -6.66
N PRO A 313 -5.59 -17.48 -5.94
CA PRO A 313 -6.97 -17.85 -5.64
C PRO A 313 -7.70 -16.72 -4.90
N LEU A 314 -8.90 -16.37 -5.36
CA LEU A 314 -9.69 -15.30 -4.74
C LEU A 314 -10.50 -15.80 -3.54
N ASP A 315 -10.81 -17.10 -3.46
CA ASP A 315 -11.63 -17.73 -2.42
C ASP A 315 -10.86 -18.07 -1.14
N ILE A 316 -9.55 -18.30 -1.23
CA ILE A 316 -8.68 -18.65 -0.10
C ILE A 316 -7.46 -17.72 -0.02
N ASP A 317 -6.92 -17.49 1.18
CA ASP A 317 -5.74 -16.65 1.36
C ASP A 317 -4.46 -17.32 0.81
N PRO A 318 -3.42 -16.54 0.43
CA PRO A 318 -2.20 -17.07 -0.18
C PRO A 318 -1.44 -18.08 0.70
N LYS A 319 -1.55 -17.97 2.03
CA LYS A 319 -0.87 -18.88 2.96
C LYS A 319 -1.53 -20.25 2.95
N LEU A 320 -2.86 -20.27 2.97
CA LEU A 320 -3.63 -21.49 2.80
C LEU A 320 -3.46 -22.09 1.39
N ALA A 321 -3.48 -21.25 0.34
CA ALA A 321 -3.24 -21.70 -1.03
C ALA A 321 -1.88 -22.40 -1.18
N TRP A 322 -0.83 -21.83 -0.58
CA TRP A 322 0.48 -22.47 -0.51
C TRP A 322 0.43 -23.80 0.24
N ALA A 323 -0.15 -23.82 1.45
CA ALA A 323 -0.18 -25.03 2.28
C ALA A 323 -0.92 -26.20 1.62
N LEU A 324 -1.99 -25.92 0.87
CA LEU A 324 -2.75 -26.94 0.14
C LEU A 324 -2.00 -27.54 -1.05
N LYS A 325 -1.02 -26.83 -1.61
CA LYS A 325 -0.13 -27.33 -2.66
C LYS A 325 1.08 -28.07 -2.10
N PHE A 326 1.61 -27.59 -0.97
CA PHE A 326 2.79 -28.16 -0.30
C PHE A 326 2.40 -29.03 0.89
N ARG A 327 1.44 -29.94 0.71
CA ARG A 327 0.88 -30.77 1.80
C ARG A 327 1.92 -31.62 2.50
N GLY A 328 2.96 -32.07 1.79
CA GLY A 328 4.07 -32.82 2.38
C GLY A 328 4.88 -32.06 3.44
N SER A 329 4.69 -30.75 3.58
CA SER A 329 5.27 -29.94 4.66
C SER A 329 4.47 -30.01 5.97
N PHE A 330 3.32 -30.69 5.96
CA PHE A 330 2.40 -30.79 7.08
C PHE A 330 2.15 -32.27 7.44
N PRO A 331 1.78 -32.55 8.70
CA PRO A 331 1.57 -31.61 9.79
C PRO A 331 2.86 -31.16 10.51
N VAL A 332 2.84 -29.97 11.10
CA VAL A 332 3.97 -29.37 11.83
C VAL A 332 3.81 -29.58 13.34
N ASP A 333 4.81 -30.17 14.01
CA ASP A 333 4.80 -30.35 15.47
C ASP A 333 5.10 -29.04 16.19
N VAL A 334 4.12 -28.49 16.90
CA VAL A 334 4.25 -27.20 17.63
C VAL A 334 5.32 -27.22 18.71
N ASN A 335 5.63 -28.41 19.26
CA ASN A 335 6.60 -28.58 20.33
C ASN A 335 8.04 -28.75 19.82
N ARG A 336 8.24 -29.08 18.54
CA ARG A 336 9.57 -29.42 17.99
C ARG A 336 9.98 -28.58 16.79
N ALA A 337 9.03 -28.21 15.94
CA ALA A 337 9.33 -27.59 14.66
C ALA A 337 10.02 -26.22 14.80
N PRO A 338 10.90 -25.84 13.86
CA PRO A 338 11.52 -24.52 13.88
C PRO A 338 10.49 -23.42 13.60
N ARG A 339 10.86 -22.15 13.85
CA ARG A 339 9.98 -20.99 13.72
C ARG A 339 9.40 -20.90 12.30
N GLU A 340 10.24 -21.13 11.31
CA GLU A 340 9.95 -21.01 9.88
C GLU A 340 8.84 -21.99 9.47
N ALA A 341 8.90 -23.24 9.94
CA ALA A 341 7.87 -24.24 9.69
C ALA A 341 6.53 -23.87 10.34
N LEU A 342 6.55 -23.35 11.57
CA LEU A 342 5.33 -22.85 12.24
C LEU A 342 4.71 -21.67 11.51
N LEU A 343 5.54 -20.79 10.94
CA LEU A 343 5.09 -19.68 10.11
C LEU A 343 4.45 -20.14 8.81
N ARG A 344 4.59 -21.40 8.36
CA ARG A 344 3.89 -21.93 7.18
C ARG A 344 2.48 -22.43 7.48
N VAL A 345 2.15 -22.71 8.74
CA VAL A 345 0.82 -23.22 9.14
C VAL A 345 -0.29 -22.17 8.90
N PRO A 346 -1.31 -22.47 8.08
CA PRO A 346 -2.45 -21.58 7.86
C PRO A 346 -3.14 -21.19 9.18
N GLY A 347 -3.49 -19.91 9.31
CA GLY A 347 -4.12 -19.36 10.52
C GLY A 347 -3.17 -19.09 11.70
N LEU A 348 -1.93 -19.58 11.70
CA LEU A 348 -0.91 -19.15 12.68
C LEU A 348 -0.31 -17.81 12.29
N GLY A 349 -0.36 -16.85 13.21
CA GLY A 349 0.25 -15.52 13.05
C GLY A 349 1.61 -15.37 13.73
N VAL A 350 2.42 -14.39 13.34
CA VAL A 350 3.77 -14.17 13.90
C VAL A 350 3.76 -14.05 15.44
N LYS A 351 2.79 -13.32 16.01
CA LYS A 351 2.63 -13.20 17.47
C LYS A 351 2.33 -14.55 18.12
N ALA A 352 1.43 -15.33 17.52
CA ALA A 352 1.08 -16.67 18.00
C ALA A 352 2.29 -17.62 17.92
N VAL A 353 3.06 -17.59 16.82
CA VAL A 353 4.30 -18.38 16.70
C VAL A 353 5.31 -17.99 17.78
N GLY A 354 5.51 -16.69 18.02
CA GLY A 354 6.39 -16.22 19.10
C GLY A 354 5.95 -16.70 20.49
N ALA A 355 4.65 -16.71 20.76
CA ALA A 355 4.08 -17.22 22.00
C ALA A 355 4.25 -18.75 22.12
N ILE A 356 4.03 -19.51 21.04
CA ILE A 356 4.26 -20.97 20.98
C ILE A 356 5.72 -21.30 21.29
N LEU A 357 6.66 -20.63 20.61
CA LEU A 357 8.10 -20.83 20.82
C LEU A 357 8.51 -20.51 22.26
N SER A 358 7.93 -19.46 22.84
CA SER A 358 8.22 -19.06 24.21
C SER A 358 7.67 -20.07 25.23
N ALA A 359 6.42 -20.49 25.05
CA ALA A 359 5.70 -21.36 25.97
C ALA A 359 6.24 -22.80 25.95
N ARG A 360 6.63 -23.32 24.77
CA ARG A 360 7.12 -24.69 24.64
C ARG A 360 8.44 -24.98 25.33
N ARG A 361 9.16 -23.93 25.75
CA ARG A 361 10.38 -24.04 26.57
C ARG A 361 10.09 -24.51 28.00
N TRP A 362 8.88 -24.24 28.49
CA TRP A 362 8.49 -24.48 29.88
C TRP A 362 7.53 -25.66 30.04
N ARG A 363 6.79 -26.01 28.98
CA ARG A 363 5.83 -27.11 28.97
C ARG A 363 5.66 -27.65 27.57
N ARG A 364 5.16 -28.87 27.46
CA ARG A 364 4.63 -29.35 26.18
C ARG A 364 3.24 -28.72 25.96
N LEU A 365 3.03 -28.25 24.74
CA LEU A 365 1.80 -27.60 24.31
C LEU A 365 0.82 -28.65 23.80
N ARG A 366 -0.38 -28.60 24.37
CA ARG A 366 -1.59 -29.29 23.94
C ARG A 366 -2.37 -28.44 22.97
N LEU A 367 -3.33 -29.04 22.27
CA LEU A 367 -4.17 -28.34 21.30
C LEU A 367 -4.94 -27.17 21.93
N ALA A 368 -5.39 -27.35 23.17
CA ALA A 368 -6.07 -26.32 23.94
C ALA A 368 -5.18 -25.09 24.22
N ASP A 369 -3.86 -25.28 24.39
CA ASP A 369 -2.94 -24.16 24.59
C ASP A 369 -2.79 -23.37 23.29
N VAL A 370 -2.65 -24.06 22.16
CA VAL A 370 -2.58 -23.43 20.83
C VAL A 370 -3.87 -22.67 20.53
N ALA A 371 -5.04 -23.20 20.92
CA ALA A 371 -6.32 -22.53 20.75
C ALA A 371 -6.38 -21.17 21.48
N ARG A 372 -5.77 -21.06 22.67
CA ARG A 372 -5.72 -19.80 23.44
C ARG A 372 -4.80 -18.75 22.81
N LEU A 373 -3.85 -19.17 21.98
CA LEU A 373 -2.88 -18.29 21.33
C LEU A 373 -3.31 -17.86 19.92
N THR A 374 -4.43 -18.35 19.42
CA THR A 374 -4.82 -18.23 18.00
C THR A 374 -6.28 -17.85 17.85
N VAL A 375 -6.66 -17.37 16.67
CA VAL A 375 -8.03 -16.91 16.40
C VAL A 375 -8.98 -18.07 16.12
N SER A 376 -8.52 -19.14 15.46
CA SER A 376 -9.39 -20.26 15.07
C SER A 376 -8.65 -21.58 15.00
N ILE A 377 -8.72 -22.37 16.08
CA ILE A 377 -8.08 -23.68 16.15
C ILE A 377 -8.59 -24.67 15.08
N ALA A 378 -9.85 -24.52 14.64
CA ALA A 378 -10.46 -25.38 13.63
C ALA A 378 -9.68 -25.35 12.30
N LYS A 379 -9.22 -24.16 11.88
CA LYS A 379 -8.41 -24.00 10.66
C LYS A 379 -7.01 -24.61 10.79
N LEU A 380 -6.47 -24.66 12.00
CA LEU A 380 -5.11 -25.11 12.27
C LEU A 380 -5.01 -26.63 12.41
N ARG A 381 -6.05 -27.28 12.93
CA ARG A 381 -6.09 -28.72 13.26
C ARG A 381 -5.53 -29.63 12.15
N PRO A 382 -5.81 -29.43 10.85
CA PRO A 382 -5.28 -30.29 9.80
C PRO A 382 -3.77 -30.17 9.58
N PHE A 383 -3.16 -29.06 10.01
CA PHE A 383 -1.79 -28.68 9.64
C PHE A 383 -0.79 -28.81 10.79
N LEU A 384 -1.20 -29.18 12.01
CA LEU A 384 -0.31 -29.23 13.16
C LEU A 384 -0.46 -30.47 14.02
N ILE A 385 0.61 -30.83 14.71
CA ILE A 385 0.65 -31.82 15.80
C ILE A 385 0.84 -31.05 17.12
N ALA A 386 0.11 -31.45 18.15
CA ALA A 386 0.33 -31.05 19.54
C ALA A 386 0.51 -32.28 20.43
N GLU A 387 0.78 -32.10 21.73
CA GLU A 387 1.02 -33.22 22.66
C GLU A 387 -0.12 -34.25 22.66
N ASP A 388 -1.37 -33.78 22.62
CA ASP A 388 -2.62 -34.54 22.69
C ASP A 388 -3.38 -34.57 21.34
N TRP A 389 -2.77 -34.09 20.25
CA TRP A 389 -3.42 -33.99 18.94
C TRP A 389 -2.50 -34.39 17.80
N ARG A 390 -2.99 -35.29 16.95
CA ARG A 390 -2.40 -35.60 15.65
C ARG A 390 -3.50 -35.60 14.59
N PRO A 391 -3.31 -34.94 13.44
CA PRO A 391 -4.26 -34.99 12.35
C PRO A 391 -4.10 -36.32 11.62
N VAL A 392 -4.73 -37.38 12.13
CA VAL A 392 -4.72 -38.68 11.44
C VAL A 392 -5.52 -38.51 10.15
N ALA A 393 -4.82 -38.59 9.01
CA ALA A 393 -5.33 -38.45 7.64
C ALA A 393 -5.94 -37.09 7.25
N LEU A 394 -6.13 -36.12 8.15
CA LEU A 394 -6.78 -34.84 7.82
C LEU A 394 -5.99 -33.98 6.82
N SER A 395 -4.66 -33.98 6.86
CA SER A 395 -3.79 -33.23 5.94
C SER A 395 -3.89 -33.74 4.50
N ASP A 396 -4.13 -35.04 4.32
CA ASP A 396 -4.11 -35.71 3.02
C ASP A 396 -5.51 -35.89 2.41
N ARG A 397 -6.55 -35.47 3.12
CA ARG A 397 -7.94 -35.55 2.64
C ARG A 397 -8.13 -34.80 1.32
N ALA A 398 -8.76 -35.46 0.35
CA ALA A 398 -9.15 -34.83 -0.91
C ALA A 398 -10.07 -33.62 -0.69
N ASP A 399 -10.96 -33.70 0.31
CA ASP A 399 -11.91 -32.67 0.71
C ASP A 399 -11.36 -31.68 1.76
N LEU A 400 -10.04 -31.56 1.93
CA LEU A 400 -9.48 -30.63 2.92
C LEU A 400 -9.83 -29.17 2.61
N ARG A 401 -9.74 -28.73 1.34
CA ARG A 401 -10.03 -27.35 0.94
C ARG A 401 -11.40 -26.85 1.43
N PRO A 402 -12.53 -27.54 1.18
CA PRO A 402 -13.84 -27.08 1.65
C PRO A 402 -13.98 -27.06 3.19
N GLN A 403 -13.16 -27.80 3.95
CA GLN A 403 -13.21 -27.77 5.42
C GLN A 403 -12.49 -26.56 6.03
N VAL A 404 -11.48 -26.02 5.35
CA VAL A 404 -10.62 -24.93 5.87
C VAL A 404 -10.84 -23.59 5.19
N ALA A 405 -11.40 -23.60 3.98
CA ALA A 405 -11.79 -22.38 3.28
C ALA A 405 -12.84 -21.60 4.10
N PRO A 406 -12.85 -20.26 4.02
CA PRO A 406 -13.96 -19.48 4.56
C PRO A 406 -15.30 -19.99 4.00
N LYS A 407 -16.34 -20.04 4.84
CA LYS A 407 -17.69 -20.35 4.34
C LYS A 407 -18.10 -19.27 3.35
N THR A 408 -18.50 -19.68 2.14
CA THR A 408 -19.08 -18.77 1.16
C THR A 408 -20.50 -18.45 1.60
N GLU A 409 -20.73 -17.27 2.16
CA GLU A 409 -22.09 -16.77 2.32
C GLU A 409 -22.55 -16.23 0.97
N GLN A 410 -23.60 -16.85 0.42
CA GLN A 410 -24.29 -16.28 -0.73
C GLN A 410 -24.94 -14.98 -0.25
N LEU A 411 -24.41 -13.85 -0.71
CA LEU A 411 -25.08 -12.57 -0.50
C LEU A 411 -26.37 -12.62 -1.33
N GLU A 412 -27.51 -12.68 -0.64
CA GLU A 412 -28.86 -12.56 -1.20
C GLU A 412 -28.90 -11.34 -2.13
N LEU A 413 -29.24 -11.58 -3.41
CA LEU A 413 -29.30 -10.51 -4.44
C LEU A 413 -30.39 -9.46 -4.13
N PHE A 414 -31.28 -9.77 -3.17
CA PHE A 414 -32.48 -9.00 -2.83
C PHE A 414 -32.72 -8.86 -1.31
N ALA A 415 -31.68 -8.87 -0.48
CA ALA A 415 -31.87 -8.52 0.93
C ALA A 415 -32.29 -7.03 1.02
N ALA A 416 -33.58 -6.83 1.28
CA ALA A 416 -34.32 -5.56 1.28
C ALA A 416 -33.86 -4.55 2.34
#